data_AF-A0A2E8WXA6-F1
#
_entry.id   AF-A0A2E8WXA6-F1
#
_cell.length_a   1.000
_cell.length_b   1.000
_cell.length_c   1.000
_cell.angle_alpha   90.00
_cell.angle_beta   90.00
_cell.angle_gamma   90.00
#
_symmetry.space_group_name_H-M   'P 1'
#
loop_
_entity.id
_entity.type
_entity.pdbx_description
1 polymer ?
#
loop_
_entity_poly.entity_id
_entity_poly.type
_entity_poly.pdbx_seq_one_letter_code
_entity_poly.pdbx_strand_id
1 'polypeptide(L)'
;MACGQSEVTESGMPSSSGGGAEAVVDSIPDVRIPPLRELMGRVSPAQDSSFAPIPSELCSRDGMHLRREARDAFVRMHGAAAAEGISLTALSATRTFGHQASIWRMNSLVIIYVTYVVLMK
;
A
#
# COMPACT_ATOMS: atom_id res chain seq x y z
N MET A 1 55.13 -39.65 25.39
CA MET A 1 55.88 -38.41 25.16
C MET A 1 56.35 -38.39 23.71
N ALA A 2 55.99 -37.33 22.98
CA ALA A 2 56.50 -36.80 21.70
C ALA A 2 57.02 -37.74 20.58
N CYS A 3 56.31 -37.75 19.45
CA CYS A 3 56.83 -37.70 18.07
C CYS A 3 56.03 -36.56 17.39
N GLY A 4 56.58 -35.56 16.70
CA GLY A 4 57.60 -35.59 15.66
C GLY A 4 56.90 -35.21 14.33
N GLN A 5 57.23 -34.05 13.76
CA GLN A 5 56.59 -33.40 12.60
C GLN A 5 56.78 -34.18 11.28
N SER A 6 55.80 -34.10 10.35
CA SER A 6 55.96 -33.55 8.98
C SER A 6 54.76 -33.85 8.06
N GLU A 7 54.39 -32.85 7.26
CA GLU A 7 53.26 -32.74 6.30
C GLU A 7 53.25 -33.74 5.14
N VAL A 8 52.05 -34.10 4.65
CA VAL A 8 51.75 -34.26 3.22
C VAL A 8 50.32 -33.76 2.92
N THR A 9 50.25 -32.87 1.94
CA THR A 9 49.09 -32.28 1.25
C THR A 9 48.17 -33.29 0.56
N GLU A 10 46.85 -33.08 0.58
CA GLU A 10 46.04 -33.01 -0.66
C GLU A 10 44.60 -32.51 -0.44
N SER A 11 44.24 -31.51 -1.26
CA SER A 11 42.93 -31.14 -1.78
C SER A 11 41.63 -31.65 -1.14
N GLY A 12 40.81 -30.69 -0.69
CA GLY A 12 39.36 -30.82 -0.57
C GLY A 12 38.69 -29.46 -0.38
N MET A 13 38.20 -28.84 -1.47
CA MET A 13 37.12 -27.82 -1.41
C MET A 13 35.81 -28.49 -0.91
N PRO A 14 34.76 -27.78 -0.44
CA PRO A 14 34.36 -26.38 -0.64
C PRO A 14 34.05 -25.68 0.72
N SER A 15 33.65 -24.42 0.87
CA SER A 15 32.47 -23.74 0.32
C SER A 15 32.48 -22.30 0.84
N SER A 16 32.32 -21.34 -0.08
CA SER A 16 31.41 -20.19 0.05
C SER A 16 31.02 -19.75 1.48
N SER A 17 31.69 -18.72 1.98
CA SER A 17 31.19 -17.89 3.07
C SER A 17 29.97 -17.07 2.60
N GLY A 18 28.79 -17.68 2.68
CA GLY A 18 27.52 -16.95 2.62
C GLY A 18 27.29 -16.31 3.98
N GLY A 19 27.54 -14.99 4.08
CA GLY A 19 27.12 -14.20 5.23
C GLY A 19 25.61 -14.36 5.43
N GLY A 20 25.23 -14.86 6.61
CA GLY A 20 23.84 -15.13 6.95
C GLY A 20 23.00 -13.87 6.80
N ALA A 21 22.11 -13.88 5.81
CA ALA A 21 20.94 -13.04 5.81
C ALA A 21 20.03 -13.57 6.91
N GLU A 22 20.07 -12.94 8.09
CA GLU A 22 19.06 -13.13 9.11
C GLU A 22 17.69 -12.84 8.48
N ALA A 23 16.85 -13.87 8.44
CA ALA A 23 15.48 -13.76 8.02
C ALA A 23 14.75 -12.87 9.03
N VAL A 24 14.54 -11.61 8.66
CA VAL A 24 13.64 -10.70 9.37
C VAL A 24 12.25 -11.34 9.31
N VAL A 25 11.83 -11.92 10.42
CA VAL A 25 10.46 -12.39 10.61
C VAL A 25 9.55 -11.17 10.56
N ASP A 26 8.94 -10.96 9.39
CA ASP A 26 8.01 -9.89 9.10
C ASP A 26 6.82 -9.98 10.08
N SER A 27 6.89 -9.18 11.14
CA SER A 27 5.83 -9.11 12.14
C SER A 27 4.68 -8.37 11.51
N ILE A 28 3.60 -9.10 11.17
CA ILE A 28 2.40 -8.50 10.59
C ILE A 28 1.94 -7.38 11.55
N PRO A 29 1.89 -6.11 11.10
CA PRO A 29 1.49 -5.01 11.96
C PRO A 29 0.06 -5.23 12.45
N ASP A 30 -0.25 -4.73 13.66
CA ASP A 30 -1.59 -4.79 14.23
C ASP A 30 -2.64 -4.24 13.25
N VAL A 31 -3.45 -5.13 12.68
CA VAL A 31 -4.43 -4.79 11.64
C VAL A 31 -5.72 -4.34 12.32
N ARG A 32 -5.96 -3.03 12.33
CA ARG A 32 -7.23 -2.48 12.81
C ARG A 32 -8.35 -2.73 11.80
N ILE A 33 -9.16 -3.76 12.06
CA ILE A 33 -10.30 -4.11 11.21
C ILE A 33 -11.42 -3.05 11.35
N PRO A 34 -11.91 -2.47 10.25
CA PRO A 34 -13.05 -1.55 10.27
C PRO A 34 -14.34 -2.22 10.76
N PRO A 35 -15.28 -1.45 11.33
CA PRO A 35 -16.57 -2.00 11.75
C PRO A 35 -17.36 -2.53 10.55
N LEU A 36 -18.22 -3.53 10.77
CA LEU A 36 -18.98 -4.19 9.71
C LEU A 36 -19.77 -3.21 8.81
N ARG A 37 -20.35 -2.14 9.39
CA ARG A 37 -21.08 -1.12 8.62
C ARG A 37 -20.23 -0.46 7.53
N GLU A 38 -18.94 -0.27 7.82
CA GLU A 38 -17.98 0.36 6.94
C GLU A 38 -17.54 -0.60 5.84
N LEU A 39 -17.30 -1.86 6.21
CA LEU A 39 -17.03 -2.94 5.24
C LEU A 39 -18.20 -3.15 4.29
N MET A 40 -19.43 -2.98 4.75
CA MET A 40 -20.64 -3.03 3.93
C MET A 40 -20.88 -1.74 3.11
N GLY A 41 -19.99 -0.74 3.20
CA GLY A 41 -20.12 0.54 2.49
C GLY A 41 -21.33 1.37 2.95
N ARG A 42 -21.86 1.13 4.15
CA ARG A 42 -22.95 1.88 4.79
C ARG A 42 -22.38 2.99 5.67
N VAL A 43 -21.60 3.87 5.06
CA VAL A 43 -20.93 5.00 5.74
C VAL A 43 -21.19 6.30 5.00
N SER A 44 -21.13 7.41 5.74
CA SER A 44 -21.11 8.75 5.20
C SER A 44 -19.72 9.35 5.47
N PRO A 45 -18.80 9.34 4.48
CA PRO A 45 -17.40 9.75 4.72
C PRO A 45 -17.24 11.19 5.22
N ALA A 46 -18.19 12.08 4.91
CA ALA A 46 -18.17 13.47 5.40
C ALA A 46 -18.61 13.60 6.87
N GLN A 47 -19.29 12.60 7.42
CA GLN A 47 -19.84 12.62 8.78
C GLN A 47 -19.16 11.63 9.73
N ASP A 48 -18.41 10.66 9.20
CA ASP A 48 -17.72 9.65 10.01
C ASP A 48 -16.30 10.14 10.36
N SER A 49 -16.01 10.18 11.66
CA SER A 49 -14.71 10.58 12.20
C SER A 49 -13.55 9.69 11.71
N SER A 50 -13.79 8.48 11.23
CA SER A 50 -12.74 7.60 10.69
C SER A 50 -12.19 8.09 9.35
N PHE A 51 -12.86 9.06 8.74
CA PHE A 51 -12.53 9.64 7.44
C PHE A 51 -12.03 11.08 7.58
N ALA A 52 -11.23 11.50 6.61
CA ALA A 52 -10.74 12.86 6.50
C ALA A 52 -10.80 13.30 5.03
N PRO A 53 -11.05 14.61 4.78
CA PRO A 53 -10.97 15.15 3.44
C PRO A 53 -9.51 15.09 2.94
N ILE A 54 -9.38 14.83 1.64
CA ILE A 54 -8.13 15.02 0.92
C ILE A 54 -8.04 16.51 0.54
N PRO A 55 -6.88 17.17 0.67
CA PRO A 55 -6.70 18.53 0.16
C PRO A 55 -7.07 18.61 -1.33
N SER A 56 -7.79 19.67 -1.71
CA SER A 56 -8.27 19.91 -3.08
C SER A 56 -7.15 19.98 -4.11
N GLU A 57 -5.99 20.51 -3.71
CA GLU A 57 -4.79 20.61 -4.54
C GLU A 57 -4.26 19.24 -5.02
N LEU A 58 -4.53 18.19 -4.26
CA LEU A 58 -4.10 16.82 -4.57
C LEU A 58 -5.15 16.03 -5.34
N CYS A 59 -6.24 16.69 -5.73
CA CYS A 59 -7.49 16.08 -6.17
C CYS A 59 -7.95 16.66 -7.51
N SER A 60 -8.62 15.84 -8.33
CA SER A 60 -9.29 16.34 -9.55
C SER A 60 -10.58 17.12 -9.26
N ARG A 61 -11.15 16.94 -8.07
CA ARG A 61 -12.39 17.59 -7.62
C ARG A 61 -12.46 17.65 -6.10
N ASP A 62 -13.20 18.61 -5.60
CA ASP A 62 -13.40 18.78 -4.16
C ASP A 62 -14.31 17.71 -3.54
N GLY A 63 -14.29 17.64 -2.21
CA GLY A 63 -15.18 16.79 -1.43
C GLY A 63 -14.80 15.30 -1.41
N MET A 64 -13.58 14.95 -1.85
CA MET A 64 -13.07 13.59 -1.74
C MET A 64 -12.57 13.28 -0.33
N HIS A 65 -12.99 12.12 0.18
CA HIS A 65 -12.67 11.66 1.52
C HIS A 65 -12.05 10.28 1.45
N LEU A 66 -11.06 10.05 2.31
CA LEU A 66 -10.44 8.74 2.56
C LEU A 66 -10.46 8.45 4.05
N ARG A 67 -10.33 7.18 4.42
CA ARG A 67 -10.01 6.83 5.82
C ARG A 67 -8.72 7.53 6.21
N ARG A 68 -8.62 8.00 7.46
CA ARG A 68 -7.47 8.81 7.93
C ARG A 68 -6.12 8.17 7.62
N GLU A 69 -5.97 6.89 7.96
CA GLU A 69 -4.74 6.13 7.71
C GLU A 69 -4.34 6.13 6.22
N ALA A 70 -5.32 5.91 5.33
CA ALA A 70 -5.10 5.89 3.89
C ALA A 70 -4.84 7.29 3.33
N ARG A 71 -5.53 8.31 3.86
CA ARG A 71 -5.33 9.72 3.52
C ARG A 71 -3.91 10.15 3.85
N ASP A 72 -3.42 9.82 5.05
CA ASP A 72 -2.08 10.21 5.48
C ASP A 72 -0.99 9.45 4.70
N ALA A 73 -1.22 8.17 4.41
CA ALA A 73 -0.35 7.41 3.52
C ALA A 73 -0.31 8.01 2.11
N PHE A 74 -1.45 8.42 1.56
CA PHE A 74 -1.55 9.07 0.26
C PHE A 74 -0.80 10.40 0.22
N VAL A 75 -0.93 11.25 1.24
CA VAL A 75 -0.20 12.53 1.31
C VAL A 75 1.31 12.30 1.35
N ARG A 76 1.78 11.31 2.13
CA ARG A 76 3.21 10.94 2.15
C ARG A 76 3.69 10.45 0.79
N MET A 77 2.92 9.58 0.15
CA MET A 77 3.22 9.06 -1.19
C MET A 77 3.25 10.17 -2.24
N HIS A 78 2.31 11.12 -2.18
CA HIS A 78 2.30 12.29 -3.05
C HIS A 78 3.56 13.15 -2.87
N GLY A 79 3.96 13.42 -1.62
CA GLY A 79 5.19 14.17 -1.35
C GLY A 79 6.45 13.47 -1.88
N ALA A 80 6.54 12.15 -1.69
CA ALA A 80 7.65 11.35 -2.22
C ALA A 80 7.68 11.35 -3.75
N ALA A 81 6.53 11.16 -4.39
CA ALA A 81 6.41 11.20 -5.84
C ALA A 81 6.81 12.59 -6.40
N ALA A 82 6.38 13.66 -5.76
CA ALA A 82 6.75 15.02 -6.16
C ALA A 82 8.27 15.27 -6.05
N ALA A 83 8.94 14.69 -5.06
CA ALA A 83 10.40 14.77 -4.93
C ALA A 83 11.14 14.03 -6.06
N GLU A 84 10.52 13.01 -6.65
CA GLU A 84 11.00 12.29 -7.84
C GLU A 84 10.54 12.92 -9.16
N GLY A 85 9.84 14.07 -9.11
CA GLY A 85 9.30 14.73 -10.30
C GLY A 85 8.03 14.10 -10.86
N ILE A 86 7.40 13.18 -10.13
CA ILE A 86 6.15 12.51 -10.51
C ILE A 86 4.97 13.28 -9.92
N SER A 87 4.05 13.73 -10.78
CA SER A 87 2.80 14.35 -10.36
C SER A 87 1.72 13.30 -10.11
N LEU A 88 1.12 13.30 -8.91
CA LEU A 88 0.01 12.42 -8.55
C LEU A 88 -1.26 13.22 -8.36
N THR A 89 -2.39 12.74 -8.89
CA THR A 89 -3.70 13.37 -8.68
C THR A 89 -4.72 12.31 -8.29
N ALA A 90 -5.39 12.52 -7.16
CA ALA A 90 -6.51 11.68 -6.76
C ALA A 90 -7.72 11.95 -7.68
N LEU A 91 -8.14 10.94 -8.44
CA LEU A 91 -9.31 11.04 -9.32
C LEU A 91 -10.59 10.57 -8.64
N SER A 92 -10.45 9.60 -7.73
CA SER A 92 -11.56 9.07 -6.96
C SER A 92 -11.08 8.59 -5.59
N ALA A 93 -12.00 8.60 -4.64
CA ALA A 93 -11.74 8.24 -3.25
C ALA A 93 -12.85 7.29 -2.75
N THR A 94 -13.17 7.31 -1.45
CA THR A 94 -14.17 6.42 -0.87
C THR A 94 -15.51 6.49 -1.62
N ARG A 95 -16.01 5.33 -2.04
CA ARG A 95 -17.35 5.16 -2.63
C ARG A 95 -18.20 4.29 -1.72
N THR A 96 -19.41 4.74 -1.43
CA THR A 96 -20.38 3.99 -0.63
C THR A 96 -21.03 2.89 -1.47
N PHE A 97 -21.60 1.87 -0.80
CA PHE A 97 -22.30 0.80 -1.49
C PHE A 97 -23.46 1.33 -2.34
N GLY A 98 -24.22 2.32 -1.83
CA GLY A 98 -25.32 2.94 -2.56
C GLY A 98 -24.85 3.64 -3.84
N HIS A 99 -23.73 4.36 -3.78
CA HIS A 99 -23.13 5.01 -4.94
C HIS A 99 -22.66 3.97 -5.97
N GLN A 100 -21.98 2.92 -5.53
CA GLN A 100 -21.51 1.85 -6.41
C GLN A 100 -22.67 1.05 -7.03
N ALA A 101 -23.74 0.79 -6.28
CA ALA A 101 -24.95 0.14 -6.79
C ALA A 101 -25.70 1.02 -7.80
N SER A 102 -25.71 2.35 -7.61
CA SER A 102 -26.26 3.28 -8.61
C SER A 102 -25.46 3.25 -9.90
N ILE A 103 -24.12 3.27 -9.82
CA ILE A 103 -23.26 3.11 -11.00
C ILE A 103 -23.54 1.78 -11.69
N TRP A 104 -23.69 0.68 -10.94
CA TRP A 104 -24.01 -0.62 -11.52
C TRP A 104 -25.35 -0.63 -12.25
N ARG A 105 -26.40 -0.02 -11.66
CA ARG A 105 -27.71 0.11 -12.31
C ARG A 105 -27.67 1.00 -13.55
N MET A 106 -26.83 2.03 -13.54
CA MET A 106 -26.64 2.94 -14.67
C MET A 106 -25.78 2.31 -15.80
N ASN A 107 -24.78 1.50 -15.44
CA ASN A 107 -23.83 0.84 -16.34
C ASN A 107 -24.14 -0.65 -16.49
N SER A 108 -25.34 -1.01 -16.92
CA SER A 108 -25.71 -2.42 -17.18
C SER A 108 -24.96 -3.09 -18.35
N LEU A 109 -23.92 -2.44 -18.88
CA LEU A 109 -22.88 -3.00 -19.75
C LEU A 109 -21.65 -2.08 -19.62
N VAL A 110 -20.78 -2.31 -18.63
CA VAL A 110 -19.32 -2.17 -18.71
C VAL A 110 -18.71 -2.49 -17.35
N ILE A 111 -17.69 -3.32 -17.44
CA ILE A 111 -16.89 -3.99 -16.43
C ILE A 111 -16.41 -3.04 -15.33
N ILE A 112 -16.39 -3.55 -14.09
CA ILE A 112 -15.78 -2.98 -12.90
C ILE A 112 -14.30 -2.67 -13.19
N TYR A 113 -14.00 -1.42 -13.55
CA TYR A 113 -12.65 -0.88 -13.52
C TYR A 113 -12.60 0.18 -12.42
N VAL A 114 -12.15 -0.21 -11.23
CA VAL A 114 -11.49 0.74 -10.32
C VAL A 114 -10.09 0.92 -10.89
N THR A 115 -9.96 1.72 -11.93
CA THR A 115 -8.65 2.11 -12.45
C THR A 115 -8.11 3.19 -11.51
N TYR A 116 -7.10 2.85 -10.72
CA TYR A 116 -6.17 3.85 -10.21
C TYR A 116 -5.39 4.38 -11.42
N VAL A 117 -5.88 5.44 -12.07
CA VAL A 117 -5.07 6.17 -13.04
C VAL A 117 -4.17 7.10 -12.23
N VAL A 118 -2.97 6.63 -11.93
CA VAL A 118 -1.83 7.50 -11.66
C VAL A 118 -1.52 8.17 -12.99
N LEU A 119 -1.99 9.41 -13.17
CA LEU A 119 -1.70 10.19 -14.37
C LEU A 119 -0.27 10.73 -14.26
N MET A 120 0.71 9.93 -14.70
CA MET A 120 2.07 10.42 -14.90
C MET A 120 2.08 11.35 -16.12
N LYS A 121 2.55 12.59 -15.93
CA LYS A 121 2.75 13.56 -17.00
C LYS A 121 4.23 13.94 -17.02
#